data_AF-X8DMH0-F1
#
_entry.id   AF-X8DMH0-F1
#
_cell.length_a   1.000
_cell.length_b   1.000
_cell.length_c   1.000
_cell.angle_alpha   90.00
_cell.angle_beta   90.00
_cell.angle_gamma   90.00
#
_symmetry.space_group_name_H-M   'P 1'
#
loop_
_entity.id
_entity.type
_entity.pdbx_description
1 polymer ?
#
loop_
_entity_poly.entity_id
_entity_poly.type
_entity_poly.pdbx_seq_one_letter_code
_entity_poly.pdbx_strand_id
1 'polypeptide(L)' 'MGRRKQHPGVGARVVVAYERNVETNARLEDSGIEVLAISASELGTGRGGPRCMSCPVSRDLL' A
#
# COMPACT_ATOMS: atom_id res chain seq x y z
N MET A 1 8.04 14.63 -15.74
CA MET A 1 9.04 13.53 -15.67
C MET A 1 8.72 12.65 -14.46
N GLY A 2 7.54 12.01 -14.44
CA GLY A 2 7.05 11.24 -13.31
C GLY A 2 7.19 9.76 -13.59
N ARG A 3 7.94 9.04 -12.77
CA ARG A 3 8.20 7.60 -12.92
C ARG A 3 6.86 6.87 -13.00
N ARG A 4 6.54 6.30 -14.17
CA ARG A 4 5.48 5.30 -14.27
C ARG A 4 5.97 4.10 -13.47
N LYS A 5 5.60 4.02 -12.18
CA LYS A 5 5.57 2.73 -11.48
C LYS A 5 4.44 1.94 -12.15
N GLN A 6 4.77 1.28 -13.25
CA GLN A 6 3.99 0.15 -13.75
C GLN A 6 3.76 -0.73 -12.53
N HIS A 7 2.52 -1.10 -12.24
CA HIS A 7 2.16 -1.87 -11.05
C HIS A 7 1.97 -3.33 -11.49
N PRO A 8 3.05 -4.10 -11.73
CA PRO A 8 2.92 -5.55 -11.75
C PRO A 8 2.57 -5.98 -10.32
N GLY A 9 1.82 -7.07 -10.19
CA GLY A 9 1.22 -7.53 -8.94
C GLY A 9 2.05 -7.27 -7.69
N VAL A 10 1.38 -6.73 -6.66
CA VAL A 10 1.92 -6.57 -5.30
C VAL A 10 2.57 -7.89 -4.88
N GLY A 11 3.90 -7.94 -4.92
CA GLY A 11 4.67 -9.14 -4.58
C GLY A 11 4.48 -9.52 -3.11
N ALA A 12 4.96 -10.71 -2.72
CA ALA A 12 4.74 -11.27 -1.37
C ALA A 12 5.19 -10.38 -0.19
N ARG A 13 6.02 -9.35 -0.45
CA ARG A 13 6.50 -8.36 0.53
C ARG A 13 6.26 -6.91 0.11
N VAL A 14 5.23 -6.66 -0.67
CA VAL A 14 4.81 -5.31 -1.06
C VAL A 14 3.47 -5.00 -0.38
N VAL A 15 3.31 -3.79 0.13
CA VAL A 15 2.05 -3.33 0.73
C VAL A 15 1.69 -1.95 0.23
N VAL A 16 0.38 -1.67 0.16
CA VAL A 16 -0.14 -0.33 -0.08
C VAL A 16 -0.59 0.26 1.25
N ALA A 17 -0.10 1.45 1.59
CA ALA A 17 -0.41 2.13 2.84
C ALA A 17 -0.63 3.63 2.62
N TYR A 18 -1.24 4.31 3.58
CA TYR A 18 -1.38 5.76 3.52
C TYR A 18 -0.07 6.45 3.90
N GLU A 19 0.27 7.51 3.17
CA GLU A 19 1.49 8.31 3.43
C GLU A 19 1.52 8.91 4.85
N ARG A 20 0.36 9.26 5.41
CA ARG A 20 0.25 9.85 6.75
C ARG A 20 0.64 8.89 7.88
N ASN A 21 0.74 7.59 7.62
CA ASN A 21 1.10 6.58 8.63
C ASN A 21 2.62 6.44 8.77
N VAL A 22 3.31 7.57 8.97
CA VAL A 22 4.78 7.68 8.87
C VAL A 22 5.51 6.62 9.70
N GLU A 23 5.18 6.50 10.98
CA GLU A 23 5.83 5.55 11.90
C GLU A 23 5.61 4.09 11.50
N THR A 24 4.40 3.74 11.06
CA THR A 24 4.09 2.38 10.62
C THR A 24 4.80 2.05 9.32
N ASN A 25 4.85 2.99 8.38
CA ASN A 25 5.53 2.80 7.11
C ASN A 25 7.04 2.59 7.33
N ALA A 26 7.68 3.38 8.20
CA ALA A 26 9.09 3.22 8.54
C ALA A 26 9.38 1.82 9.12
N ARG A 27 8.57 1.35 10.08
CA ARG A 27 8.73 0.00 10.66
C ARG A 27 8.55 -1.12 9.64
N LEU A 28 7.66 -0.94 8.66
CA LEU A 28 7.45 -1.91 7.58
C LEU A 28 8.68 -1.93 6.67
N GLU A 29 9.19 -0.77 6.28
CA GLU A 29 10.41 -0.65 5.47
C GLU A 29 11.63 -1.25 6.17
N ASP A 30 11.82 -0.96 7.47
CA ASP A 30 12.89 -1.55 8.30
C ASP A 30 12.80 -3.08 8.38
N SER A 31 11.60 -3.64 8.27
CA SER A 31 11.38 -5.10 8.22
C SER A 31 11.58 -5.71 6.82
N GLY A 32 11.97 -4.91 5.83
CA GLY A 32 12.20 -5.34 4.45
C GLY A 32 10.93 -5.46 3.62
N ILE A 33 9.86 -4.74 3.98
CA ILE A 33 8.61 -4.67 3.21
C ILE A 33 8.61 -3.40 2.37
N GLU A 34 8.37 -3.50 1.06
CA GLU A 34 8.19 -2.32 0.20
C GLU A 34 6.84 -1.67 0.49
N VAL A 35 6.85 -0.39 0.87
CA VAL A 35 5.63 0.38 1.11
C VAL A 35 5.33 1.29 -0.09
N LEU A 36 4.17 1.06 -0.70
CA LEU A 36 3.59 1.92 -1.72
C LEU A 36 2.67 2.92 -1.03
N ALA A 37 3.26 4.04 -0.62
CA ALA A 37 2.53 5.12 0.04
C ALA A 37 1.60 5.84 -0.97
N ILE A 38 0.32 5.98 -0.60
CA ILE A 38 -0.68 6.75 -1.34
C ILE A 38 -1.23 7.90 -0.48
N SER A 39 -1.63 9.00 -1.12
CA SER A 39 -2.29 10.09 -0.42
C SER A 39 -3.67 9.68 0.09
N ALA A 40 -4.09 10.31 1.17
CA ALA A 40 -5.25 9.85 1.93
C ALA A 40 -6.09 11.01 2.48
N SER A 41 -5.96 12.19 1.89
CA SER A 41 -6.56 13.45 2.35
C SER A 41 -8.06 13.33 2.54
N GLU A 42 -8.77 12.76 1.55
CA GLU A 42 -10.22 12.56 1.62
C GLU A 42 -10.58 11.13 2.07
N LEU A 43 -9.94 10.12 1.50
CA LEU A 43 -10.26 8.70 1.78
C LEU A 43 -10.04 8.29 3.24
N GLY A 44 -9.16 9.01 3.96
CA GLY A 44 -8.95 8.79 5.39
C GLY A 44 -10.15 9.12 6.27
N THR A 45 -10.99 10.06 5.84
CA THR A 45 -12.14 10.53 6.64
C THR A 45 -13.20 9.45 6.80
N GLY A 46 -13.35 8.58 5.81
CA GLY A 46 -14.22 7.40 5.83
C GLY A 46 -13.75 6.27 6.75
N ARG A 47 -12.63 6.47 7.49
CA ARG A 47 -12.05 5.51 8.45
C ARG A 47 -11.63 4.16 7.85
N GLY A 48 -11.54 4.06 6.51
CA GLY A 48 -11.12 2.86 5.80
C GLY A 48 -9.67 2.93 5.33
N GLY A 49 -8.95 1.82 5.40
CA GLY A 49 -7.63 1.66 4.79
C GLY A 49 -7.70 1.05 3.38
N PRO A 50 -6.58 0.93 2.65
CA PRO A 50 -6.52 0.30 1.32
C PRO A 50 -7.12 -1.11 1.28
N ARG A 51 -6.98 -1.89 2.37
CA ARG A 51 -7.63 -3.19 2.52
C ARG A 51 -9.15 -3.10 2.51
N CYS A 52 -9.74 -2.13 3.22
CA CYS A 52 -11.20 -1.96 3.27
C CYS A 52 -11.79 -1.54 1.92
N MET A 53 -10.98 -0.93 1.06
CA MET A 53 -11.38 -0.46 -0.28
C MET A 53 -11.02 -1.45 -1.40
N SER A 54 -10.62 -2.67 -1.06
CA SER A 54 -10.27 -3.70 -2.04
C SER A 54 -11.10 -4.96 -1.84
N CYS A 55 -11.35 -5.64 -2.97
CA CYS A 55 -12.00 -6.94 -3.01
C CYS A 55 -11.20 -7.82 -3.99
N PRO A 56 -10.20 -8.57 -3.50
CA PRO A 56 -9.35 -9.37 -4.37
C PRO A 56 -10.18 -10.50 -5.01
N VAL A 57 -10.22 -10.52 -6.34
CA VAL A 57 -10.94 -11.55 -7.12
C VAL A 57 -10.08 -12.79 -7.33
N SER A 58 -8.77 -12.61 -7.44
CA SER A 58 -7.79 -13.68 -7.57
C SER A 58 -6.47 -13.27 -6.91
N ARG A 59 -5.71 -14.26 -6.44
CA ARG A 59 -4.36 -14.10 -5.94
C ARG A 59 -3.57 -15.35 -6.28
N ASP A 60 -2.37 -15.16 -6.82
CA ASP A 60 -1.47 -16.29 -7.11
C ASP A 60 -1.13 -17.04 -5.81
N LEU A 61 -1.10 -18.36 -5.91
CA LEU A 61 -0.64 -19.22 -4.81
C LEU A 61 0.88 -19.12 -4.67
N LEU A 62 1.36 -19.43 -3.46
CA LEU A 62 2.78 -19.46 -3.12
C LEU A 62 3.54 -20.56 -3.85
#